data_AF-A0A2R4VUR3-F1
#
_entry.id   AF-A0A2R4VUR3-F1
#
_cell.length_a   1.000
_cell.length_b   1.000
_cell.length_c   1.000
_cell.angle_alpha   90.00
_cell.angle_beta   90.00
_cell.angle_gamma   90.00
#
_symmetry.space_group_name_H-M   'P 1'
#
loop_
_entity.id
_entity.type
_entity.pdbx_description
1 polymer ?
#
loop_
_entity_poly.entity_id
_entity_poly.type
_entity_poly.pdbx_seq_one_letter_code
_entity_poly.pdbx_strand_id
1 'polypeptide(L)'
;MTIGDTGTTMLVSALEVLVGGSGTDVLSISTSGTTLLTRAIETLIGSTGTDVITLGDTANALTVTGIDTLTGGAGTDIVFTGTAGVTMTASGIEFLVGGTGTDVVTLGAGGSTATVRGIETLSGGTDNDLVILGDTGVTMRAESGIEIIVGSAATDMVSFGDGGSTVLLRGIETLTGGTGTDVITLGDTPNTITASGIDTLTGGAGTDIVFTGPAGATMLASGVEFLVGGTGSDVVTLGASGNTVITRGIDTMIGGAGSDLLLLGDTGVTMRAESGIEIIVGGAATDVVTLGDGGSTVLLRGIETLVGGAGNDVITTGNTGVTMSVSGIETLIGGLGTDAITVTSGSIRFQGGTGDSISLASGSGTDTVVYSSFSDLAALGANTGFISVSNFQSGTDKVQLTDAARTTADRNGDASLSQATAATNGVSMTNELVSLSSAVSGSLSDANLANFRNALGTLTNSSAGASTLVLANNGTATGLYQVVDTNGDGQVAATEVRLLGVYNGSTPLSLSDINLG
;
A
#
# COMPACT_ATOMS: atom_id res chain seq x y z
N MET A 1 25.93 41.12 -44.88
CA MET A 1 26.47 40.61 -46.15
C MET A 1 25.49 39.60 -46.71
N THR A 2 25.26 39.56 -48.02
CA THR A 2 24.47 38.52 -48.68
C THR A 2 25.38 37.74 -49.61
N ILE A 3 25.41 36.42 -49.49
CA ILE A 3 26.14 35.52 -50.38
C ILE A 3 25.20 35.00 -51.48
N GLY A 4 25.76 34.58 -52.62
CA GLY A 4 24.98 34.22 -53.80
C GLY A 4 24.28 32.87 -53.67
N ASP A 5 23.44 32.52 -54.66
CA ASP A 5 22.61 31.30 -54.64
C ASP A 5 23.37 29.97 -54.79
N THR A 6 24.68 30.03 -55.04
CA THR A 6 25.56 28.86 -55.05
C THR A 6 26.04 28.58 -53.63
N GLY A 7 26.03 27.31 -53.21
CA GLY A 7 26.54 26.92 -51.89
C GLY A 7 27.95 27.44 -51.65
N THR A 8 28.13 28.16 -50.56
CA THR A 8 29.35 28.93 -50.25
C THR A 8 29.96 28.44 -48.94
N THR A 9 31.28 28.24 -48.93
CA THR A 9 32.04 28.02 -47.70
C THR A 9 32.86 29.27 -47.37
N MET A 10 32.72 29.82 -46.15
CA MET A 10 33.37 31.07 -45.77
C MET A 10 33.86 31.07 -44.31
N LEU A 11 34.96 31.78 -44.05
CA LEU A 11 35.41 32.16 -42.72
C LEU A 11 34.96 33.59 -42.40
N VAL A 12 34.32 33.81 -41.24
CA VAL A 12 33.85 35.12 -40.78
C VAL A 12 34.50 35.52 -39.47
N SER A 13 34.94 36.78 -39.38
CA SER A 13 35.62 37.33 -38.20
C SER A 13 35.05 38.65 -37.68
N ALA A 14 34.26 39.38 -38.48
CA ALA A 14 33.81 40.73 -38.11
C ALA A 14 32.48 41.14 -38.77
N LEU A 15 31.64 40.17 -39.15
CA LEU A 15 30.30 40.47 -39.68
C LEU A 15 29.28 40.46 -38.55
N GLU A 16 28.34 41.41 -38.61
CA GLU A 16 27.20 41.50 -37.69
C GLU A 16 25.95 40.83 -38.27
N VAL A 17 25.82 40.79 -39.60
CA VAL A 17 24.69 40.16 -40.31
C VAL A 17 25.19 39.42 -41.55
N LEU A 18 24.78 38.16 -41.71
CA LEU A 18 25.03 37.33 -42.89
C LEU A 18 23.74 36.66 -43.38
N VAL A 19 23.48 36.75 -44.68
CA VAL A 19 22.34 36.12 -45.34
C VAL A 19 22.86 35.20 -46.43
N GLY A 20 22.57 33.91 -46.30
CA GLY A 20 22.85 32.88 -47.29
C GLY A 20 21.96 32.94 -48.51
N GLY A 21 22.29 32.10 -49.48
CA GLY A 21 21.56 31.90 -50.72
C GLY A 21 20.67 30.65 -50.68
N SER A 22 20.23 30.16 -51.83
CA SER A 22 19.49 28.90 -51.94
C SER A 22 20.36 27.63 -51.91
N GLY A 23 21.68 27.79 -52.02
CA GLY A 23 22.64 26.68 -52.00
C GLY A 23 23.04 26.35 -50.57
N THR A 24 23.65 25.18 -50.36
CA THR A 24 24.14 24.78 -49.03
C THR A 24 25.35 25.62 -48.62
N ASP A 25 25.15 26.48 -47.64
CA ASP A 25 26.13 27.41 -47.12
C ASP A 25 26.77 26.88 -45.83
N VAL A 26 28.11 26.92 -45.78
CA VAL A 26 28.93 26.50 -44.64
C VAL A 26 29.73 27.68 -44.12
N LEU A 27 29.42 28.10 -42.92
CA LEU A 27 30.04 29.24 -42.26
C LEU A 27 30.93 28.78 -41.12
N SER A 28 32.22 29.08 -41.21
CA SER A 28 33.15 28.95 -40.09
C SER A 28 33.40 30.29 -39.42
N ILE A 29 33.43 30.33 -38.09
CA ILE A 29 33.69 31.53 -37.31
C ILE A 29 35.14 31.55 -36.86
N SER A 30 35.75 32.74 -36.87
CA SER A 30 37.15 32.92 -36.49
C SER A 30 37.38 32.62 -35.01
N THR A 31 38.64 32.36 -34.66
CA THR A 31 39.07 32.06 -33.28
C THR A 31 38.80 33.17 -32.25
N SER A 32 38.47 34.38 -32.71
CA SER A 32 38.15 35.51 -31.83
C SER A 32 36.72 35.49 -31.30
N GLY A 33 35.86 34.61 -31.82
CA GLY A 33 34.43 34.64 -31.54
C GLY A 33 33.69 35.68 -32.39
N THR A 34 32.37 35.63 -32.42
CA THR A 34 31.54 36.63 -33.09
C THR A 34 30.15 36.76 -32.46
N THR A 35 29.51 37.92 -32.66
CA THR A 35 28.06 38.07 -32.49
C THR A 35 27.44 38.32 -33.86
N LEU A 36 26.62 37.38 -34.34
CA LEU A 36 26.17 37.38 -35.73
C LEU A 36 24.70 37.01 -35.85
N LEU A 37 23.95 37.82 -36.60
CA LEU A 37 22.63 37.48 -37.11
C LEU A 37 22.78 36.73 -38.45
N THR A 38 22.28 35.49 -38.52
CA THR A 38 22.32 34.67 -39.74
C THR A 38 20.93 34.41 -40.31
N ARG A 39 20.84 34.27 -41.62
CA ARG A 39 19.63 33.82 -42.33
C ARG A 39 20.04 32.85 -43.43
N ALA A 40 19.27 31.78 -43.64
CA ALA A 40 19.51 30.81 -44.72
C ALA A 40 20.95 30.24 -44.72
N ILE A 41 21.45 29.82 -43.56
CA ILE A 41 22.77 29.17 -43.44
C ILE A 41 22.55 27.75 -42.94
N GLU A 42 23.04 26.75 -43.68
CA GLU A 42 22.82 25.33 -43.36
C GLU A 42 23.86 24.76 -42.39
N THR A 43 25.04 25.35 -42.28
CA THR A 43 26.08 24.87 -41.36
C THR A 43 26.84 26.02 -40.69
N LEU A 44 26.88 26.02 -39.36
CA LEU A 44 27.66 26.93 -38.54
C LEU A 44 28.74 26.16 -37.77
N ILE A 45 29.99 26.58 -37.93
CA ILE A 45 31.15 25.98 -37.26
C ILE A 45 31.84 27.07 -36.47
N GLY A 46 31.65 27.04 -35.15
CA GLY A 46 32.36 27.88 -34.21
C GLY A 46 33.79 27.42 -33.95
N SER A 47 34.48 28.17 -33.10
CA SER A 47 35.88 27.94 -32.74
C SER A 47 36.08 28.21 -31.24
N THR A 48 37.32 28.39 -30.79
CA THR A 48 37.65 28.63 -29.37
C THR A 48 37.16 29.96 -28.78
N GLY A 49 36.70 30.90 -29.61
CA GLY A 49 36.22 32.20 -29.14
C GLY A 49 34.71 32.15 -28.90
N THR A 50 34.19 33.09 -28.10
CA THR A 50 32.75 33.09 -27.78
C THR A 50 31.90 33.41 -29.00
N ASP A 51 31.13 32.42 -29.45
CA ASP A 51 30.28 32.46 -30.64
C ASP A 51 28.81 32.61 -30.23
N VAL A 52 28.25 33.80 -30.47
CA VAL A 52 26.87 34.17 -30.16
C VAL A 52 26.10 34.39 -31.46
N ILE A 53 25.23 33.45 -31.81
CA ILE A 53 24.49 33.46 -33.07
C ILE A 53 23.01 33.68 -32.82
N THR A 54 22.41 34.59 -33.59
CA THR A 54 20.96 34.75 -33.66
C THR A 54 20.49 34.35 -35.06
N LEU A 55 19.48 33.49 -35.15
CA LEU A 55 18.83 33.15 -36.41
C LEU A 55 17.78 34.21 -36.73
N GLY A 56 17.61 34.52 -38.02
CA GLY A 56 16.64 35.52 -38.45
C GLY A 56 15.21 35.00 -38.63
N ASP A 57 14.35 35.86 -39.14
CA ASP A 57 12.88 35.76 -39.03
C ASP A 57 12.18 34.73 -39.95
N THR A 58 12.88 33.68 -40.38
CA THR A 58 12.32 32.60 -41.20
C THR A 58 12.69 31.27 -40.58
N ALA A 59 11.92 30.22 -40.86
CA ALA A 59 12.26 28.87 -40.43
C ALA A 59 13.69 28.50 -40.85
N ASN A 60 14.48 27.97 -39.92
CA ASN A 60 15.86 27.55 -40.14
C ASN A 60 16.01 26.04 -39.93
N ALA A 61 16.89 25.42 -40.72
CA ALA A 61 17.32 24.05 -40.53
C ALA A 61 18.83 24.00 -40.72
N LEU A 62 19.58 23.83 -39.63
CA LEU A 62 21.04 23.96 -39.66
C LEU A 62 21.77 22.96 -38.78
N THR A 63 23.00 22.64 -39.17
CA THR A 63 23.96 21.94 -38.33
C THR A 63 24.89 22.93 -37.65
N VAL A 64 25.10 22.78 -36.34
CA VAL A 64 26.00 23.61 -35.53
C VAL A 64 27.10 22.75 -34.91
N THR A 65 28.28 23.32 -34.74
CA THR A 65 29.37 22.71 -33.96
C THR A 65 30.19 23.82 -33.35
N GLY A 66 30.57 23.71 -32.07
CA GLY A 66 31.41 24.70 -31.40
C GLY A 66 30.78 26.09 -31.23
N ILE A 67 29.44 26.21 -31.31
CA ILE A 67 28.73 27.47 -31.04
C ILE A 67 28.39 27.54 -29.55
N ASP A 68 28.76 28.62 -28.87
CA ASP A 68 28.49 28.77 -27.43
C ASP A 68 27.04 29.19 -27.14
N THR A 69 26.47 30.06 -27.95
CA THR A 69 25.10 30.56 -27.77
C THR A 69 24.37 30.63 -29.10
N LEU A 70 23.22 30.00 -29.18
CA LEU A 70 22.32 30.04 -30.33
C LEU A 70 20.95 30.52 -29.90
N THR A 71 20.49 31.62 -30.49
CA THR A 71 19.12 32.11 -30.33
C THR A 71 18.39 31.91 -31.64
N GLY A 72 17.26 31.23 -31.60
CA GLY A 72 16.32 31.15 -32.72
C GLY A 72 15.71 32.50 -33.06
N GLY A 73 15.04 32.51 -34.21
CA GLY A 73 14.35 33.66 -34.76
C GLY A 73 12.84 33.47 -34.73
N ALA A 74 12.17 34.09 -35.69
CA ALA A 74 10.77 33.76 -35.97
C ALA A 74 10.69 32.56 -36.92
N GLY A 75 9.63 31.75 -36.78
CA GLY A 75 9.46 30.53 -37.57
C GLY A 75 9.81 29.30 -36.75
N THR A 76 9.98 28.16 -37.42
CA THR A 76 10.40 26.91 -36.77
C THR A 76 11.87 26.69 -37.03
N ASP A 77 12.64 26.57 -35.96
CA ASP A 77 14.08 26.38 -35.97
C ASP A 77 14.45 24.95 -35.58
N ILE A 78 15.15 24.28 -36.50
CA ILE A 78 15.63 22.90 -36.35
C ILE A 78 17.16 22.91 -36.34
N VAL A 79 17.74 22.51 -35.21
CA VAL A 79 19.17 22.55 -34.96
C VAL A 79 19.71 21.13 -34.80
N PHE A 80 20.77 20.80 -35.54
CA PHE A 80 21.53 19.56 -35.42
C PHE A 80 22.92 19.85 -34.81
N THR A 81 23.38 19.13 -33.79
CA THR A 81 24.64 19.44 -33.05
C THR A 81 25.92 18.85 -33.66
N GLY A 82 25.82 18.19 -34.81
CA GLY A 82 26.96 17.59 -35.52
C GLY A 82 27.59 16.40 -34.77
N THR A 83 28.66 15.80 -35.32
CA THR A 83 29.21 14.54 -34.78
C THR A 83 30.18 14.72 -33.60
N ALA A 84 30.62 15.95 -33.33
CA ALA A 84 31.62 16.24 -32.31
C ALA A 84 31.03 16.41 -30.90
N GLY A 85 29.71 16.60 -30.80
CA GLY A 85 29.05 17.06 -29.59
C GLY A 85 29.10 18.59 -29.47
N VAL A 86 28.20 19.15 -28.68
CA VAL A 86 28.18 20.58 -28.33
C VAL A 86 28.14 20.82 -26.84
N THR A 87 28.63 21.98 -26.42
CA THR A 87 28.25 22.62 -25.16
C THR A 87 27.71 23.99 -25.51
N MET A 88 26.39 24.19 -25.43
CA MET A 88 25.76 25.42 -25.93
C MET A 88 24.57 25.88 -25.09
N THR A 89 24.34 27.19 -25.10
CA THR A 89 23.06 27.77 -24.66
C THR A 89 22.14 27.94 -25.86
N ALA A 90 20.92 27.39 -25.81
CA ALA A 90 19.93 27.44 -26.87
C ALA A 90 18.68 28.19 -26.39
N SER A 91 18.20 29.18 -27.15
CA SER A 91 16.98 29.93 -26.83
C SER A 91 16.07 29.99 -28.04
N GLY A 92 14.76 29.80 -27.88
CA GLY A 92 13.80 29.93 -28.99
C GLY A 92 14.02 28.92 -30.13
N ILE A 93 14.49 27.72 -29.81
CA ILE A 93 14.68 26.63 -30.78
C ILE A 93 13.59 25.58 -30.57
N GLU A 94 12.81 25.27 -31.61
CA GLU A 94 11.73 24.29 -31.52
C GLU A 94 12.21 22.84 -31.58
N PHE A 95 13.28 22.54 -32.32
CA PHE A 95 13.83 21.19 -32.46
C PHE A 95 15.34 21.17 -32.26
N LEU A 96 15.80 20.40 -31.27
CA LEU A 96 17.22 20.14 -30.98
C LEU A 96 17.51 18.65 -31.22
N VAL A 97 18.34 18.36 -32.20
CA VAL A 97 18.68 17.00 -32.61
C VAL A 97 20.17 16.77 -32.45
N GLY A 98 20.50 15.97 -31.45
CA GLY A 98 21.83 15.53 -31.13
C GLY A 98 22.45 14.64 -32.20
N GLY A 99 23.77 14.62 -32.21
CA GLY A 99 24.57 13.78 -33.09
C GLY A 99 25.09 12.53 -32.40
N THR A 100 26.31 12.12 -32.75
CA THR A 100 26.99 10.97 -32.12
C THR A 100 27.94 11.39 -30.99
N GLY A 101 28.26 12.68 -30.91
CA GLY A 101 29.09 13.22 -29.84
C GLY A 101 28.24 13.57 -28.64
N THR A 102 28.88 13.84 -27.50
CA THR A 102 28.16 14.20 -26.28
C THR A 102 27.67 15.65 -26.36
N ASP A 103 26.36 15.80 -26.34
CA ASP A 103 25.65 17.06 -26.42
C ASP A 103 25.18 17.51 -25.02
N VAL A 104 25.64 18.69 -24.63
CA VAL A 104 25.29 19.37 -23.38
C VAL A 104 24.63 20.69 -23.75
N VAL A 105 23.32 20.80 -23.54
CA VAL A 105 22.55 21.98 -23.92
C VAL A 105 21.95 22.63 -22.68
N THR A 106 22.03 23.95 -22.59
CA THR A 106 21.32 24.76 -21.60
C THR A 106 20.25 25.58 -22.30
N LEU A 107 19.00 25.48 -21.87
CA LEU A 107 17.91 26.29 -22.39
C LEU A 107 18.00 27.72 -21.84
N GLY A 108 17.61 28.68 -22.67
CA GLY A 108 17.66 30.09 -22.32
C GLY A 108 16.62 30.50 -21.26
N ALA A 109 16.80 31.69 -20.70
CA ALA A 109 15.98 32.23 -19.60
C ALA A 109 14.53 32.61 -19.95
N GLY A 110 14.04 32.35 -21.17
CA GLY A 110 12.75 32.87 -21.67
C GLY A 110 11.57 31.91 -21.63
N GLY A 111 11.72 30.74 -20.98
CA GLY A 111 10.77 29.64 -21.02
C GLY A 111 10.75 28.99 -22.40
N SER A 112 11.29 27.79 -22.49
CA SER A 112 11.51 27.10 -23.75
C SER A 112 10.45 26.04 -23.98
N THR A 113 10.07 25.84 -25.23
CA THR A 113 9.33 24.64 -25.65
C THR A 113 10.12 23.99 -26.77
N ALA A 114 10.81 22.88 -26.45
CA ALA A 114 11.74 22.25 -27.37
C ALA A 114 11.45 20.75 -27.50
N THR A 115 11.44 20.26 -28.73
CA THR A 115 11.50 18.83 -29.02
C THR A 115 12.96 18.39 -29.13
N VAL A 116 13.35 17.39 -28.35
CA VAL A 116 14.74 16.96 -28.22
C VAL A 116 14.92 15.51 -28.65
N ARG A 117 16.02 15.22 -29.34
CA ARG A 117 16.44 13.86 -29.70
C ARG A 117 17.94 13.75 -29.56
N GLY A 118 18.46 12.67 -28.99
CA GLY A 118 19.91 12.43 -28.92
C GLY A 118 20.72 13.48 -28.16
N ILE A 119 20.08 14.32 -27.34
CA ILE A 119 20.79 15.26 -26.45
C ILE A 119 21.07 14.53 -25.13
N GLU A 120 22.34 14.33 -24.79
CA GLU A 120 22.71 13.57 -23.58
C GLU A 120 22.44 14.32 -22.29
N THR A 121 22.72 15.62 -22.23
CA THR A 121 22.50 16.45 -21.04
C THR A 121 21.76 17.73 -21.40
N LEU A 122 20.64 17.97 -20.72
CA LEU A 122 19.83 19.16 -20.89
C LEU A 122 19.60 19.85 -19.55
N SER A 123 19.95 21.14 -19.47
CA SER A 123 19.59 22.03 -18.36
C SER A 123 18.53 23.01 -18.83
N GLY A 124 17.59 23.35 -17.95
CA GLY A 124 16.66 24.43 -18.19
C GLY A 124 17.24 25.81 -17.84
N GLY A 125 16.47 26.83 -18.16
CA GLY A 125 16.68 28.22 -17.81
C GLY A 125 16.03 28.58 -16.46
N THR A 126 15.72 29.87 -16.29
CA THR A 126 15.10 30.40 -15.05
C THR A 126 13.57 30.44 -15.09
N ASP A 127 13.00 30.32 -16.28
CA ASP A 127 11.56 30.37 -16.54
C ASP A 127 11.10 28.97 -16.99
N ASN A 128 9.79 28.72 -16.95
CA ASN A 128 9.24 27.39 -17.17
C ASN A 128 9.59 26.81 -18.56
N ASP A 129 10.31 25.69 -18.55
CA ASP A 129 10.69 24.93 -19.72
C ASP A 129 9.81 23.67 -19.90
N LEU A 130 9.36 23.47 -21.13
CA LEU A 130 8.67 22.27 -21.62
C LEU A 130 9.58 21.54 -22.61
N VAL A 131 9.98 20.32 -22.25
CA VAL A 131 10.79 19.45 -23.10
C VAL A 131 9.93 18.31 -23.61
N ILE A 132 9.91 18.13 -24.93
CA ILE A 132 9.22 17.01 -25.59
C ILE A 132 10.30 16.06 -26.11
N LEU A 133 10.31 14.81 -25.66
CA LEU A 133 11.21 13.80 -26.19
C LEU A 133 10.69 13.33 -27.55
N GLY A 134 11.58 13.26 -28.54
CA GLY A 134 11.19 12.89 -29.90
C GLY A 134 10.78 11.43 -30.04
N ASP A 135 10.41 11.04 -31.25
CA ASP A 135 9.79 9.75 -31.60
C ASP A 135 10.72 8.52 -31.56
N THR A 136 11.98 8.73 -31.19
CA THR A 136 12.97 7.67 -30.97
C THR A 136 13.31 7.68 -29.51
N GLY A 137 13.21 6.51 -28.84
CA GLY A 137 13.48 6.39 -27.41
C GLY A 137 14.71 7.18 -26.99
N VAL A 138 14.52 8.10 -26.06
CA VAL A 138 15.51 9.08 -25.64
C VAL A 138 16.13 8.64 -24.33
N THR A 139 17.45 8.62 -24.28
CA THR A 139 18.20 8.57 -23.02
C THR A 139 18.76 9.95 -22.74
N MET A 140 18.31 10.61 -21.67
CA MET A 140 18.70 11.98 -21.34
C MET A 140 18.99 12.14 -19.85
N ARG A 141 19.97 12.96 -19.53
CA ARG A 141 20.15 13.55 -18.20
C ARG A 141 19.53 14.95 -18.17
N ALA A 142 18.45 15.09 -17.43
CA ALA A 142 17.80 16.37 -17.13
C ALA A 142 18.44 16.96 -15.87
N GLU A 143 19.11 18.11 -16.03
CA GLU A 143 19.63 18.89 -14.91
C GLU A 143 18.54 19.85 -14.39
N SER A 144 18.92 20.81 -13.55
CA SER A 144 18.01 21.81 -12.99
C SER A 144 17.27 22.64 -14.04
N GLY A 145 16.10 23.16 -13.66
CA GLY A 145 15.35 24.18 -14.42
C GLY A 145 14.41 23.64 -15.48
N ILE A 146 14.21 22.32 -15.56
CA ILE A 146 13.19 21.74 -16.44
C ILE A 146 11.95 21.41 -15.62
N GLU A 147 10.81 22.03 -15.95
CA GLU A 147 9.57 21.85 -15.19
C GLU A 147 8.67 20.76 -15.77
N ILE A 148 8.69 20.55 -17.09
CA ILE A 148 7.83 19.58 -17.76
C ILE A 148 8.62 18.76 -18.78
N ILE A 149 8.53 17.43 -18.69
CA ILE A 149 9.05 16.51 -19.71
C ILE A 149 7.92 15.62 -20.22
N VAL A 150 7.73 15.63 -21.53
CA VAL A 150 6.73 14.80 -22.22
C VAL A 150 7.47 13.84 -23.14
N GLY A 151 7.42 12.55 -22.81
CA GLY A 151 7.93 11.48 -23.64
C GLY A 151 7.03 11.12 -24.81
N SER A 152 7.46 10.09 -25.52
CA SER A 152 6.81 9.59 -26.73
C SER A 152 6.18 8.22 -26.48
N ALA A 153 5.87 7.48 -27.55
CA ALA A 153 5.47 6.07 -27.44
C ALA A 153 6.68 5.12 -27.44
N ALA A 154 7.87 5.64 -27.72
CA ALA A 154 9.12 4.88 -27.62
C ALA A 154 9.60 4.88 -26.17
N THR A 155 10.43 3.90 -25.81
CA THR A 155 10.97 3.77 -24.46
C THR A 155 11.94 4.90 -24.15
N ASP A 156 11.53 5.80 -23.29
CA ASP A 156 12.28 6.95 -22.82
C ASP A 156 12.88 6.70 -21.43
N MET A 157 14.14 7.09 -21.26
CA MET A 157 14.93 6.96 -20.03
C MET A 157 15.46 8.32 -19.62
N VAL A 158 14.94 8.85 -18.51
CA VAL A 158 15.37 10.15 -17.97
C VAL A 158 16.09 9.94 -16.65
N SER A 159 17.26 10.55 -16.51
CA SER A 159 17.99 10.64 -15.24
C SER A 159 18.08 12.10 -14.79
N PHE A 160 17.99 12.35 -13.49
CA PHE A 160 18.06 13.69 -12.94
C PHE A 160 19.44 14.06 -12.39
N GLY A 161 19.66 15.36 -12.30
CA GLY A 161 20.81 15.97 -11.66
C GLY A 161 20.89 15.75 -10.14
N ASP A 162 22.05 16.05 -9.56
CA ASP A 162 22.27 15.91 -8.10
C ASP A 162 21.62 17.05 -7.28
N GLY A 163 21.12 18.09 -7.95
CA GLY A 163 20.53 19.28 -7.33
C GLY A 163 19.10 19.11 -6.79
N GLY A 164 18.46 17.97 -7.06
CA GLY A 164 17.04 17.74 -6.82
C GLY A 164 16.18 18.37 -7.91
N SER A 165 15.07 17.72 -8.22
CA SER A 165 14.21 18.06 -9.36
C SER A 165 12.77 18.21 -8.93
N THR A 166 12.01 19.10 -9.56
CA THR A 166 10.56 19.18 -9.38
C THR A 166 9.91 19.22 -10.75
N VAL A 167 9.40 18.06 -11.21
CA VAL A 167 9.06 17.88 -12.63
C VAL A 167 7.69 17.22 -12.80
N LEU A 168 6.91 17.75 -13.74
CA LEU A 168 5.74 17.08 -14.30
C LEU A 168 6.15 16.18 -15.47
N LEU A 169 5.88 14.88 -15.38
CA LEU A 169 6.23 13.89 -16.39
C LEU A 169 5.01 13.30 -17.08
N ARG A 170 5.17 12.97 -18.36
CA ARG A 170 4.18 12.23 -19.15
C ARG A 170 4.89 11.26 -20.08
N GLY A 171 4.47 10.00 -20.14
CA GLY A 171 5.00 9.03 -21.12
C GLY A 171 6.50 8.76 -20.98
N ILE A 172 7.01 8.68 -19.74
CA ILE A 172 8.42 8.30 -19.47
C ILE A 172 8.43 6.92 -18.83
N GLU A 173 9.16 5.98 -19.40
CA GLU A 173 9.16 4.58 -18.93
C GLU A 173 10.18 4.33 -17.82
N THR A 174 11.33 5.00 -17.84
CA THR A 174 12.37 4.83 -16.81
C THR A 174 12.83 6.17 -16.26
N LEU A 175 12.82 6.26 -14.94
CA LEU A 175 13.20 7.45 -14.20
C LEU A 175 14.26 7.11 -13.15
N THR A 176 15.35 7.87 -13.15
CA THR A 176 16.40 7.77 -12.13
C THR A 176 16.65 9.15 -11.52
N GLY A 177 16.40 9.28 -10.22
CA GLY A 177 16.73 10.46 -9.44
C GLY A 177 18.24 10.59 -9.19
N GLY A 178 18.63 11.78 -8.74
CA GLY A 178 19.97 12.09 -8.29
C GLY A 178 20.09 11.97 -6.76
N THR A 179 21.11 12.63 -6.19
CA THR A 179 21.28 12.68 -4.72
C THR A 179 20.44 13.74 -4.02
N GLY A 180 19.90 14.69 -4.79
CA GLY A 180 19.05 15.76 -4.28
C GLY A 180 17.61 15.29 -4.14
N THR A 181 16.76 16.13 -3.55
CA THR A 181 15.35 15.78 -3.38
C THR A 181 14.59 15.86 -4.70
N ASP A 182 14.16 14.72 -5.22
CA ASP A 182 13.41 14.60 -6.46
C ASP A 182 11.90 14.43 -6.19
N VAL A 183 11.13 15.42 -6.66
CA VAL A 183 9.67 15.53 -6.52
C VAL A 183 9.03 15.42 -7.90
N ILE A 184 8.35 14.31 -8.15
CA ILE A 184 7.82 13.99 -9.46
C ILE A 184 6.30 13.94 -9.40
N THR A 185 5.66 14.61 -10.36
CA THR A 185 4.22 14.48 -10.59
C THR A 185 4.00 13.81 -11.93
N LEU A 186 3.18 12.77 -11.97
CA LEU A 186 2.76 12.14 -13.22
C LEU A 186 1.54 12.89 -13.78
N GLY A 187 1.49 13.04 -15.10
CA GLY A 187 0.41 13.76 -15.78
C GLY A 187 -0.92 12.99 -15.84
N ASP A 188 -1.89 13.55 -16.57
CA ASP A 188 -3.29 13.09 -16.58
C ASP A 188 -3.60 11.86 -17.46
N THR A 189 -2.57 11.13 -17.87
CA THR A 189 -2.70 9.88 -18.65
C THR A 189 -2.21 8.70 -17.83
N PRO A 190 -2.68 7.46 -18.09
CA PRO A 190 -2.12 6.28 -17.43
C PRO A 190 -0.60 6.19 -17.61
N ASN A 191 0.12 5.94 -16.53
CA ASN A 191 1.57 5.82 -16.54
C ASN A 191 2.03 4.41 -16.16
N THR A 192 3.13 3.96 -16.75
CA THR A 192 3.82 2.73 -16.35
C THR A 192 5.31 3.02 -16.32
N ILE A 193 5.87 3.15 -15.11
CA ILE A 193 7.21 3.68 -14.92
C ILE A 193 8.05 2.75 -14.05
N THR A 194 9.35 2.71 -14.30
CA THR A 194 10.35 2.23 -13.33
C THR A 194 11.04 3.44 -12.70
N ALA A 195 10.90 3.62 -11.38
CA ALA A 195 11.46 4.74 -10.64
C ALA A 195 12.56 4.29 -9.68
N SER A 196 13.74 4.91 -9.77
CA SER A 196 14.87 4.69 -8.87
C SER A 196 15.32 6.01 -8.27
N GLY A 197 15.62 6.06 -6.97
CA GLY A 197 16.15 7.27 -6.33
C GLY A 197 15.20 8.47 -6.31
N ILE A 198 13.88 8.25 -6.40
CA ILE A 198 12.88 9.33 -6.33
C ILE A 198 12.35 9.46 -4.91
N ASP A 199 12.44 10.65 -4.32
CA ASP A 199 11.99 10.90 -2.95
C ASP A 199 10.48 11.04 -2.85
N THR A 200 9.85 11.73 -3.80
CA THR A 200 8.39 11.96 -3.82
C THR A 200 7.83 11.71 -5.20
N LEU A 201 6.81 10.87 -5.28
CA LEU A 201 6.07 10.61 -6.49
C LEU A 201 4.57 10.78 -6.27
N THR A 202 3.98 11.69 -7.02
CA THR A 202 2.53 11.91 -7.04
C THR A 202 2.01 11.43 -8.38
N GLY A 203 1.12 10.44 -8.36
CA GLY A 203 0.36 10.02 -9.52
C GLY A 203 -0.59 11.11 -10.02
N GLY A 204 -1.07 10.93 -11.23
CA GLY A 204 -1.94 11.86 -11.92
C GLY A 204 -3.36 11.33 -12.04
N ALA A 205 -4.01 11.68 -13.15
CA ALA A 205 -5.25 11.03 -13.54
C ALA A 205 -4.93 9.80 -14.41
N GLY A 206 -5.77 8.78 -14.33
CA GLY A 206 -5.53 7.52 -15.01
C GLY A 206 -5.15 6.43 -14.02
N THR A 207 -4.57 5.34 -14.52
CA THR A 207 -4.04 4.28 -13.68
C THR A 207 -2.53 4.33 -13.77
N ASP A 208 -1.89 4.57 -12.64
CA ASP A 208 -0.46 4.69 -12.50
C ASP A 208 0.13 3.41 -11.91
N ILE A 209 1.07 2.84 -12.66
CA ILE A 209 1.81 1.63 -12.31
C ILE A 209 3.27 2.03 -12.10
N VAL A 210 3.76 1.90 -10.87
CA VAL A 210 5.11 2.26 -10.49
C VAL A 210 5.88 1.01 -10.07
N PHE A 211 6.97 0.74 -10.75
CA PHE A 211 7.97 -0.25 -10.36
C PHE A 211 9.12 0.46 -9.65
N THR A 212 9.55 0.00 -8.48
CA THR A 212 10.77 0.51 -7.86
C THR A 212 12.00 -0.15 -8.47
N GLY A 213 13.13 0.57 -8.45
CA GLY A 213 14.40 0.09 -8.98
C GLY A 213 14.99 -1.10 -8.20
N PRO A 214 15.95 -1.83 -8.79
CA PRO A 214 16.56 -3.01 -8.16
C PRO A 214 17.42 -2.70 -6.92
N ALA A 215 17.77 -1.44 -6.69
CA ALA A 215 18.51 -0.98 -5.51
C ALA A 215 17.62 -0.83 -4.27
N GLY A 216 16.29 -0.91 -4.44
CA GLY A 216 15.31 -0.54 -3.43
C GLY A 216 14.95 0.95 -3.51
N ALA A 217 13.82 1.31 -2.94
CA ALA A 217 13.32 2.67 -2.86
C ALA A 217 13.07 3.10 -1.41
N THR A 218 13.25 4.40 -1.15
CA THR A 218 12.67 5.06 0.02
C THR A 218 11.93 6.27 -0.53
N MET A 219 10.59 6.20 -0.58
CA MET A 219 9.81 7.23 -1.26
C MET A 219 8.48 7.55 -0.56
N LEU A 220 8.02 8.79 -0.74
CA LEU A 220 6.65 9.20 -0.52
C LEU A 220 5.86 9.02 -1.82
N ALA A 221 4.80 8.21 -1.79
CA ALA A 221 3.93 7.95 -2.93
C ALA A 221 2.50 8.39 -2.64
N SER A 222 1.87 9.10 -3.57
CA SER A 222 0.47 9.54 -3.45
C SER A 222 -0.23 9.36 -4.78
N GLY A 223 -1.51 8.95 -4.76
CA GLY A 223 -2.31 8.84 -5.99
C GLY A 223 -1.77 7.80 -7.00
N VAL A 224 -1.04 6.79 -6.54
CA VAL A 224 -0.54 5.68 -7.36
C VAL A 224 -1.42 4.45 -7.12
N GLU A 225 -1.96 3.85 -8.17
CA GLU A 225 -2.85 2.69 -8.04
C GLU A 225 -2.10 1.37 -7.85
N PHE A 226 -0.95 1.21 -8.53
CA PHE A 226 -0.14 -0.01 -8.46
C PHE A 226 1.30 0.31 -8.10
N LEU A 227 1.79 -0.33 -7.05
CA LEU A 227 3.16 -0.20 -6.58
C LEU A 227 3.83 -1.57 -6.55
N VAL A 228 4.88 -1.74 -7.31
CA VAL A 228 5.58 -3.03 -7.45
C VAL A 228 7.03 -2.86 -7.07
N GLY A 229 7.42 -3.49 -5.97
CA GLY A 229 8.78 -3.52 -5.48
C GLY A 229 9.74 -4.27 -6.39
N GLY A 230 11.00 -3.84 -6.37
CA GLY A 230 12.12 -4.47 -7.04
C GLY A 230 12.72 -5.59 -6.19
N THR A 231 14.00 -5.89 -6.43
CA THR A 231 14.76 -6.87 -5.64
C THR A 231 15.45 -6.27 -4.42
N GLY A 232 15.54 -4.95 -4.36
CA GLY A 232 16.13 -4.23 -3.23
C GLY A 232 15.11 -4.00 -2.12
N SER A 233 15.56 -3.40 -1.02
CA SER A 233 14.64 -3.12 0.09
C SER A 233 13.81 -1.87 -0.21
N ASP A 234 12.50 -2.04 -0.29
CA ASP A 234 11.55 -0.99 -0.62
C ASP A 234 10.78 -0.52 0.62
N VAL A 235 10.90 0.78 0.92
CA VAL A 235 10.17 1.48 1.97
C VAL A 235 9.33 2.57 1.33
N VAL A 236 8.01 2.45 1.39
CA VAL A 236 7.11 3.44 0.80
C VAL A 236 6.18 4.02 1.85
N THR A 237 6.19 5.35 1.95
CA THR A 237 5.23 6.11 2.75
C THR A 237 4.11 6.59 1.84
N LEU A 238 2.86 6.39 2.23
CA LEU A 238 1.71 6.88 1.49
C LEU A 238 1.42 8.35 1.83
N GLY A 239 0.91 9.10 0.85
CA GLY A 239 0.54 10.50 0.99
C GLY A 239 -0.58 10.73 2.01
N ALA A 240 -0.78 11.99 2.42
CA ALA A 240 -1.74 12.36 3.48
C ALA A 240 -3.24 12.31 3.08
N SER A 241 -3.55 11.96 1.84
CA SER A 241 -4.91 11.60 1.42
C SER A 241 -5.19 10.14 1.75
N GLY A 242 -6.44 9.71 1.90
CA GLY A 242 -6.73 8.28 1.94
C GLY A 242 -6.35 7.61 0.62
N ASN A 243 -5.50 6.59 0.67
CA ASN A 243 -4.95 5.92 -0.50
C ASN A 243 -5.61 4.55 -0.70
N THR A 244 -5.68 4.10 -1.95
CA THR A 244 -6.01 2.71 -2.28
C THR A 244 -4.95 2.21 -3.24
N VAL A 245 -4.10 1.30 -2.76
CA VAL A 245 -2.92 0.84 -3.49
C VAL A 245 -2.96 -0.68 -3.62
N ILE A 246 -2.73 -1.18 -4.83
CA ILE A 246 -2.41 -2.58 -5.06
C ILE A 246 -0.89 -2.72 -5.01
N THR A 247 -0.37 -3.50 -4.06
CA THR A 247 1.07 -3.64 -3.84
C THR A 247 1.58 -5.06 -4.03
N ARG A 248 2.81 -5.17 -4.51
CA ARG A 248 3.58 -6.43 -4.57
C ARG A 248 5.05 -6.13 -4.33
N GLY A 249 5.76 -6.99 -3.61
CA GLY A 249 7.21 -6.88 -3.45
C GLY A 249 7.72 -5.69 -2.64
N ILE A 250 6.84 -4.85 -2.07
CA ILE A 250 7.24 -3.76 -1.18
C ILE A 250 7.49 -4.34 0.22
N ASP A 251 8.69 -4.15 0.76
CA ASP A 251 9.07 -4.70 2.06
C ASP A 251 8.42 -3.97 3.23
N THR A 252 8.34 -2.64 3.17
CA THR A 252 7.74 -1.81 4.23
C THR A 252 6.81 -0.76 3.64
N MET A 253 5.57 -0.75 4.10
CA MET A 253 4.59 0.28 3.77
C MET A 253 4.21 1.05 5.03
N ILE A 254 4.27 2.37 4.96
CA ILE A 254 3.86 3.29 6.02
C ILE A 254 2.65 4.06 5.50
N GLY A 255 1.57 4.08 6.26
CA GLY A 255 0.39 4.85 5.92
C GLY A 255 0.59 6.34 6.13
N GLY A 256 -0.30 7.12 5.52
CA GLY A 256 -0.38 8.56 5.68
C GLY A 256 -1.47 8.96 6.68
N ALA A 257 -1.88 10.22 6.60
CA ALA A 257 -3.20 10.59 7.11
C ALA A 257 -4.27 10.14 6.11
N GLY A 258 -5.52 10.02 6.56
CA GLY A 258 -6.61 9.52 5.73
C GLY A 258 -6.94 8.08 6.08
N SER A 259 -7.70 7.41 5.21
CA SER A 259 -7.96 5.98 5.33
C SER A 259 -7.26 5.28 4.19
N ASP A 260 -6.27 4.47 4.54
CA ASP A 260 -5.43 3.74 3.62
C ASP A 260 -5.88 2.28 3.51
N LEU A 261 -6.11 1.88 2.26
CA LEU A 261 -6.46 0.52 1.87
C LEU A 261 -5.32 -0.06 1.04
N LEU A 262 -4.76 -1.14 1.56
CA LEU A 262 -3.78 -1.94 0.86
C LEU A 262 -4.38 -3.24 0.33
N LEU A 263 -4.25 -3.46 -0.97
CA LEU A 263 -4.56 -4.73 -1.61
C LEU A 263 -3.25 -5.43 -1.96
N LEU A 264 -2.97 -6.56 -1.31
CA LEU A 264 -1.81 -7.38 -1.66
C LEU A 264 -2.12 -8.12 -2.96
N GLY A 265 -1.19 -8.05 -3.90
CA GLY A 265 -1.36 -8.71 -5.18
C GLY A 265 -1.48 -10.23 -5.06
N ASP A 266 -1.72 -10.87 -6.20
CA ASP A 266 -1.98 -12.29 -6.37
C ASP A 266 -0.74 -13.21 -6.22
N THR A 267 0.42 -12.67 -5.85
CA THR A 267 1.55 -13.47 -5.36
C THR A 267 1.72 -13.28 -3.88
N GLY A 268 2.09 -14.36 -3.18
CA GLY A 268 2.31 -14.30 -1.74
C GLY A 268 3.23 -13.16 -1.37
N VAL A 269 2.72 -12.22 -0.58
CA VAL A 269 3.42 -11.03 -0.15
C VAL A 269 4.02 -11.29 1.22
N THR A 270 5.26 -10.87 1.42
CA THR A 270 5.85 -10.71 2.76
C THR A 270 6.14 -9.24 2.93
N MET A 271 5.50 -8.58 3.90
CA MET A 271 5.69 -7.16 4.12
C MET A 271 5.55 -6.76 5.58
N ARG A 272 6.08 -5.58 5.91
CA ARG A 272 5.82 -4.85 7.13
C ARG A 272 4.85 -3.70 6.85
N ALA A 273 3.71 -3.69 7.51
CA ALA A 273 2.76 -2.58 7.51
C ALA A 273 2.97 -1.78 8.80
N GLU A 274 3.52 -0.57 8.66
CA GLU A 274 3.74 0.36 9.75
C GLU A 274 2.46 1.16 10.07
N SER A 275 2.58 2.17 10.92
CA SER A 275 1.47 3.04 11.34
C SER A 275 0.68 3.62 10.17
N GLY A 276 -0.61 3.87 10.39
CA GLY A 276 -1.49 4.61 9.46
C GLY A 276 -2.10 3.76 8.35
N ILE A 277 -1.94 2.43 8.37
CA ILE A 277 -2.66 1.53 7.46
C ILE A 277 -3.90 1.00 8.17
N GLU A 278 -5.09 1.34 7.67
CA GLU A 278 -6.36 0.94 8.31
C GLU A 278 -6.92 -0.39 7.77
N ILE A 279 -6.68 -0.70 6.49
CA ILE A 279 -7.25 -1.89 5.85
C ILE A 279 -6.19 -2.61 5.02
N ILE A 280 -6.03 -3.92 5.26
CA ILE A 280 -5.18 -4.78 4.43
C ILE A 280 -6.00 -5.96 3.93
N VAL A 281 -5.99 -6.15 2.62
CA VAL A 281 -6.69 -7.23 1.93
C VAL A 281 -5.66 -8.05 1.16
N GLY A 282 -5.49 -9.30 1.57
CA GLY A 282 -4.62 -10.25 0.90
C GLY A 282 -5.14 -10.75 -0.44
N GLY A 283 -4.24 -11.40 -1.18
CA GLY A 283 -4.49 -12.04 -2.46
C GLY A 283 -4.96 -13.48 -2.33
N ALA A 284 -4.80 -14.26 -3.41
CA ALA A 284 -5.12 -15.70 -3.41
C ALA A 284 -3.96 -16.58 -2.94
N ALA A 285 -2.77 -16.00 -2.81
CA ALA A 285 -1.56 -16.67 -2.39
C ALA A 285 -1.28 -16.38 -0.92
N THR A 286 -0.36 -17.13 -0.30
CA THR A 286 -0.05 -16.99 1.12
C THR A 286 0.64 -15.67 1.42
N ASP A 287 -0.03 -14.83 2.20
CA ASP A 287 0.45 -13.52 2.62
C ASP A 287 0.93 -13.55 4.08
N VAL A 288 2.04 -12.85 4.32
CA VAL A 288 2.70 -12.67 5.61
C VAL A 288 2.84 -11.18 5.89
N VAL A 289 2.11 -10.69 6.88
CA VAL A 289 2.13 -9.27 7.28
C VAL A 289 2.69 -9.15 8.69
N THR A 290 3.69 -8.30 8.85
CA THR A 290 4.18 -7.86 10.17
C THR A 290 3.71 -6.44 10.44
N LEU A 291 3.14 -6.18 11.61
CA LEU A 291 2.67 -4.86 12.00
C LEU A 291 3.77 -4.04 12.68
N GLY A 292 3.60 -2.72 12.64
CA GLY A 292 4.48 -1.74 13.27
C GLY A 292 4.52 -1.81 14.80
N ASP A 293 5.53 -1.19 15.41
CA ASP A 293 5.73 -1.26 16.87
C ASP A 293 4.83 -0.27 17.63
N GLY A 294 4.14 0.63 16.94
CA GLY A 294 3.31 1.69 17.51
C GLY A 294 1.94 1.24 18.03
N GLY A 295 1.57 -0.03 17.81
CA GLY A 295 0.22 -0.54 18.01
C GLY A 295 -0.69 -0.17 16.83
N SER A 296 -1.45 -1.14 16.37
CA SER A 296 -2.18 -1.07 15.11
C SER A 296 -3.67 -1.27 15.33
N THR A 297 -4.51 -0.61 14.54
CA THR A 297 -5.94 -0.91 14.49
C THR A 297 -6.32 -1.17 13.05
N VAL A 298 -6.43 -2.45 12.67
CA VAL A 298 -6.48 -2.86 11.27
C VAL A 298 -7.67 -3.78 10.99
N LEU A 299 -8.38 -3.49 9.91
CA LEU A 299 -9.33 -4.42 9.29
C LEU A 299 -8.58 -5.32 8.31
N LEU A 300 -8.63 -6.64 8.52
CA LEU A 300 -7.92 -7.62 7.71
C LEU A 300 -8.86 -8.54 6.94
N ARG A 301 -8.42 -8.94 5.75
CA ARG A 301 -9.04 -9.99 4.93
C ARG A 301 -7.97 -10.79 4.21
N GLY A 302 -8.11 -12.11 4.14
CA GLY A 302 -7.26 -12.95 3.29
C GLY A 302 -5.78 -12.93 3.63
N ILE A 303 -5.40 -12.72 4.90
CA ILE A 303 -4.01 -12.77 5.36
C ILE A 303 -3.80 -14.09 6.12
N GLU A 304 -2.81 -14.89 5.71
CA GLU A 304 -2.56 -16.21 6.29
C GLU A 304 -1.64 -16.16 7.51
N THR A 305 -0.70 -15.22 7.57
CA THR A 305 0.19 -15.03 8.72
C THR A 305 0.25 -13.56 9.12
N LEU A 306 -0.07 -13.29 10.38
CA LEU A 306 -0.01 -11.96 10.97
C LEU A 306 0.90 -11.96 12.20
N VAL A 307 1.88 -11.07 12.20
CA VAL A 307 2.79 -10.86 13.33
C VAL A 307 2.60 -9.44 13.84
N GLY A 308 2.20 -9.29 15.09
CA GLY A 308 2.10 -8.00 15.75
C GLY A 308 3.44 -7.42 16.18
N GLY A 309 3.41 -6.15 16.54
CA GLY A 309 4.55 -5.39 17.04
C GLY A 309 4.65 -5.42 18.57
N ALA A 310 5.38 -4.44 19.13
CA ALA A 310 5.47 -4.26 20.58
C ALA A 310 4.29 -3.47 21.19
N GLY A 311 3.58 -2.70 20.36
CA GLY A 311 2.41 -1.93 20.76
C GLY A 311 1.15 -2.79 20.83
N ASN A 312 0.06 -2.23 21.36
CA ASN A 312 -1.20 -2.96 21.45
C ASN A 312 -1.89 -2.99 20.09
N ASP A 313 -1.93 -4.17 19.47
CA ASP A 313 -2.57 -4.43 18.20
C ASP A 313 -4.02 -4.89 18.38
N VAL A 314 -4.93 -4.23 17.65
CA VAL A 314 -6.37 -4.51 17.59
C VAL A 314 -6.74 -4.85 16.16
N ILE A 315 -7.09 -6.11 15.94
CA ILE A 315 -7.38 -6.64 14.61
C ILE A 315 -8.84 -6.98 14.51
N THR A 316 -9.49 -6.55 13.42
CA THR A 316 -10.83 -7.00 13.07
C THR A 316 -10.75 -7.81 11.78
N THR A 317 -11.30 -9.02 11.76
CA THR A 317 -11.44 -9.78 10.51
C THR A 317 -12.68 -9.29 9.74
N GLY A 318 -12.61 -9.32 8.41
CA GLY A 318 -13.71 -8.90 7.57
C GLY A 318 -14.90 -9.87 7.53
N ASN A 319 -15.81 -9.66 6.57
CA ASN A 319 -17.01 -10.50 6.40
C ASN A 319 -16.79 -11.85 5.70
N THR A 320 -15.54 -12.26 5.45
CA THR A 320 -15.20 -13.55 4.83
C THR A 320 -14.36 -14.34 5.80
N GLY A 321 -14.61 -15.65 5.88
CA GLY A 321 -13.84 -16.52 6.77
C GLY A 321 -12.36 -16.48 6.44
N VAL A 322 -11.52 -16.35 7.47
CA VAL A 322 -10.06 -16.37 7.34
C VAL A 322 -9.48 -17.61 8.00
N THR A 323 -8.41 -18.17 7.44
CA THR A 323 -7.54 -19.12 8.15
C THR A 323 -6.21 -18.44 8.37
N MET A 324 -5.90 -18.10 9.62
CA MET A 324 -4.79 -17.22 9.96
C MET A 324 -3.97 -17.75 11.13
N SER A 325 -2.65 -17.67 11.01
CA SER A 325 -1.71 -17.79 12.12
C SER A 325 -1.38 -16.42 12.67
N VAL A 326 -1.48 -16.23 13.98
CA VAL A 326 -1.20 -14.97 14.67
C VAL A 326 -0.14 -15.13 15.76
N SER A 327 0.66 -14.08 15.98
CA SER A 327 1.56 -13.92 17.12
C SER A 327 1.70 -12.47 17.49
N GLY A 328 1.80 -12.14 18.79
CA GLY A 328 2.00 -10.77 19.24
C GLY A 328 0.81 -9.84 18.97
N ILE A 329 -0.40 -10.39 18.82
CA ILE A 329 -1.63 -9.62 18.62
C ILE A 329 -2.43 -9.63 19.92
N GLU A 330 -2.68 -8.46 20.50
CA GLU A 330 -3.35 -8.33 21.80
C GLU A 330 -4.85 -8.57 21.70
N THR A 331 -5.51 -8.06 20.65
CA THR A 331 -6.96 -8.21 20.45
C THR A 331 -7.30 -8.61 19.03
N LEU A 332 -8.10 -9.66 18.88
CA LEU A 332 -8.65 -10.08 17.59
C LEU A 332 -10.18 -10.21 17.70
N ILE A 333 -10.87 -9.47 16.86
CA ILE A 333 -12.33 -9.43 16.77
C ILE A 333 -12.72 -10.11 15.46
N GLY A 334 -13.47 -11.20 15.56
CA GLY A 334 -14.05 -11.93 14.44
C GLY A 334 -15.12 -11.11 13.72
N GLY A 335 -15.25 -11.35 12.42
CA GLY A 335 -16.26 -10.74 11.57
C GLY A 335 -17.49 -11.61 11.41
N LEU A 336 -18.17 -11.48 10.25
CA LEU A 336 -19.30 -12.33 9.88
C LEU A 336 -18.88 -13.66 9.23
N GLY A 337 -17.61 -13.75 8.82
CA GLY A 337 -17.05 -14.97 8.26
C GLY A 337 -16.77 -15.98 9.37
N THR A 338 -16.80 -17.27 9.02
CA THR A 338 -16.31 -18.30 9.94
C THR A 338 -14.79 -18.34 9.90
N ASP A 339 -14.16 -17.90 10.99
CA ASP A 339 -12.73 -17.74 11.09
C ASP A 339 -12.06 -18.95 11.77
N ALA A 340 -10.82 -19.25 11.37
CA ALA A 340 -9.96 -20.28 11.92
C ALA A 340 -8.61 -19.70 12.29
N ILE A 341 -8.44 -19.36 13.56
CA ILE A 341 -7.28 -18.64 14.09
C ILE A 341 -6.36 -19.61 14.83
N THR A 342 -5.07 -19.57 14.53
CA THR A 342 -4.03 -20.28 15.29
C THR A 342 -3.12 -19.26 15.95
N VAL A 343 -3.14 -19.21 17.28
CA VAL A 343 -2.21 -18.39 18.06
C VAL A 343 -0.94 -19.20 18.26
N THR A 344 0.18 -18.67 17.81
CA THR A 344 1.48 -19.37 17.87
C THR A 344 2.31 -18.96 19.06
N SER A 345 2.11 -17.76 19.59
CA SER A 345 2.75 -17.26 20.81
C SER A 345 2.04 -16.02 21.34
N GLY A 346 2.37 -15.63 22.57
CA GLY A 346 1.80 -14.47 23.23
C GLY A 346 0.52 -14.78 23.98
N SER A 347 -0.23 -13.73 24.30
CA SER A 347 -1.56 -13.80 24.89
C SER A 347 -2.53 -13.07 23.96
N ILE A 348 -3.73 -13.60 23.78
CA ILE A 348 -4.74 -12.98 22.92
C ILE A 348 -6.05 -12.72 23.67
N ARG A 349 -6.69 -11.59 23.34
CA ARG A 349 -8.10 -11.36 23.62
C ARG A 349 -8.90 -11.60 22.34
N PHE A 350 -9.55 -12.74 22.25
CA PHE A 350 -10.31 -13.15 21.07
C PHE A 350 -11.81 -12.98 21.29
N GLN A 351 -12.45 -12.12 20.49
CA GLN A 351 -13.90 -12.01 20.40
C GLN A 351 -14.36 -12.60 19.07
N GLY A 352 -14.68 -13.89 19.05
CA GLY A 352 -15.16 -14.57 17.84
C GLY A 352 -16.63 -14.31 17.52
N GLY A 353 -16.98 -14.51 16.27
CA GLY A 353 -18.34 -14.55 15.74
C GLY A 353 -18.87 -15.97 15.57
N THR A 354 -19.92 -16.08 14.74
CA THR A 354 -20.64 -17.34 14.53
C THR A 354 -19.77 -18.40 13.84
N GLY A 355 -19.48 -19.47 14.56
CA GLY A 355 -18.80 -20.66 14.04
C GLY A 355 -17.28 -20.60 14.09
N ASP A 356 -16.72 -19.52 14.62
CA ASP A 356 -15.28 -19.31 14.65
C ASP A 356 -14.55 -20.37 15.48
N SER A 357 -13.30 -20.60 15.13
CA SER A 357 -12.40 -21.49 15.84
C SER A 357 -11.09 -20.79 16.15
N ILE A 358 -10.58 -21.04 17.36
CA ILE A 358 -9.28 -20.57 17.80
C ILE A 358 -8.50 -21.71 18.46
N SER A 359 -7.25 -21.90 18.02
CA SER A 359 -6.27 -22.75 18.69
C SER A 359 -5.29 -21.87 19.44
N LEU A 360 -5.28 -21.97 20.76
CA LEU A 360 -4.42 -21.18 21.62
C LEU A 360 -2.99 -21.76 21.67
N ALA A 361 -2.03 -20.89 21.97
CA ALA A 361 -0.64 -21.28 22.08
C ALA A 361 -0.41 -22.08 23.37
N SER A 362 0.46 -23.10 23.32
CA SER A 362 0.92 -23.77 24.53
C SER A 362 1.92 -22.87 25.27
N GLY A 363 1.65 -22.47 26.51
CA GLY A 363 2.54 -21.58 27.27
C GLY A 363 1.85 -20.79 28.38
N SER A 364 2.60 -19.92 29.08
CA SER A 364 2.11 -19.15 30.25
C SER A 364 1.39 -17.84 29.90
N GLY A 365 1.00 -17.65 28.64
CA GLY A 365 0.15 -16.53 28.24
C GLY A 365 -1.23 -16.68 28.86
N THR A 366 -1.88 -15.57 29.19
CA THR A 366 -3.29 -15.57 29.62
C THR A 366 -4.16 -15.22 28.43
N ASP A 367 -4.72 -16.24 27.79
CA ASP A 367 -5.64 -16.02 26.68
C ASP A 367 -7.05 -15.77 27.20
N THR A 368 -7.80 -14.90 26.51
CA THR A 368 -9.18 -14.56 26.88
C THR A 368 -10.11 -14.72 25.69
N VAL A 369 -11.12 -15.57 25.83
CA VAL A 369 -12.24 -15.68 24.88
C VAL A 369 -13.39 -14.81 25.38
N VAL A 370 -13.83 -13.86 24.56
CA VAL A 370 -14.79 -12.83 24.93
C VAL A 370 -16.14 -13.10 24.26
N TYR A 371 -17.20 -13.03 25.05
CA TYR A 371 -18.56 -12.91 24.55
C TYR A 371 -19.11 -11.54 24.96
N SER A 372 -19.33 -10.67 23.99
CA SER A 372 -19.94 -9.34 24.19
C SER A 372 -21.46 -9.40 24.06
N SER A 373 -21.97 -10.26 23.19
CA SER A 373 -23.37 -10.69 23.18
C SER A 373 -23.50 -12.17 22.85
N PHE A 374 -24.41 -12.86 23.53
CA PHE A 374 -24.76 -14.23 23.13
C PHE A 374 -25.47 -14.28 21.78
N SER A 375 -26.03 -13.16 21.29
CA SER A 375 -26.73 -13.08 20.00
C SER A 375 -25.80 -12.94 18.80
N ASP A 376 -24.50 -12.74 19.02
CA ASP A 376 -23.50 -12.67 17.95
C ASP A 376 -23.14 -14.08 17.42
N LEU A 377 -23.67 -15.10 18.09
CA LEU A 377 -23.59 -16.52 17.75
C LEU A 377 -24.93 -17.02 17.20
N ALA A 378 -25.03 -18.33 17.01
CA ALA A 378 -26.27 -18.96 16.59
C ALA A 378 -27.42 -18.83 17.62
N ALA A 379 -28.65 -18.83 17.11
CA ALA A 379 -29.87 -18.71 17.90
C ALA A 379 -30.08 -19.90 18.87
N LEU A 380 -31.02 -19.75 19.83
CA LEU A 380 -31.42 -20.86 20.70
C LEU A 380 -31.92 -22.04 19.86
N GLY A 381 -31.52 -23.26 20.23
CA GLY A 381 -31.79 -24.50 19.51
C GLY A 381 -30.79 -24.86 18.43
N ALA A 382 -29.89 -23.96 18.06
CA ALA A 382 -28.82 -24.28 17.13
C ALA A 382 -27.74 -25.14 17.81
N ASN A 383 -27.25 -26.15 17.08
CA ASN A 383 -26.13 -27.00 17.47
C ASN A 383 -24.86 -26.73 16.61
N THR A 384 -24.84 -25.61 15.89
CA THR A 384 -23.73 -25.10 15.08
C THR A 384 -23.55 -23.61 15.37
N GLY A 385 -22.47 -23.00 14.87
CA GLY A 385 -22.25 -21.55 15.00
C GLY A 385 -21.76 -21.08 16.37
N PHE A 386 -21.32 -22.01 17.21
CA PHE A 386 -20.62 -21.76 18.48
C PHE A 386 -19.13 -21.55 18.26
N ILE A 387 -18.44 -20.94 19.22
CA ILE A 387 -16.98 -20.77 19.17
C ILE A 387 -16.28 -22.08 19.56
N SER A 388 -15.35 -22.56 18.75
CA SER A 388 -14.52 -23.72 19.06
C SER A 388 -13.14 -23.28 19.56
N VAL A 389 -12.77 -23.68 20.78
CA VAL A 389 -11.51 -23.27 21.40
C VAL A 389 -10.66 -24.51 21.68
N SER A 390 -9.44 -24.54 21.17
CA SER A 390 -8.49 -25.62 21.41
C SER A 390 -7.29 -25.15 22.21
N ASN A 391 -6.69 -26.06 22.98
CA ASN A 391 -5.59 -25.81 23.91
C ASN A 391 -5.91 -24.81 25.03
N PHE A 392 -7.17 -24.71 25.43
CA PHE A 392 -7.56 -23.90 26.58
C PHE A 392 -6.93 -24.45 27.87
N GLN A 393 -6.32 -23.57 28.65
CA GLN A 393 -5.62 -23.90 29.89
C GLN A 393 -6.42 -23.39 31.09
N SER A 394 -7.31 -24.23 31.63
CA SER A 394 -8.08 -23.90 32.83
C SER A 394 -7.17 -23.49 33.99
N GLY A 395 -7.56 -22.42 34.70
CA GLY A 395 -6.77 -21.77 35.75
C GLY A 395 -5.91 -20.60 35.24
N THR A 396 -5.48 -20.63 33.98
CA THR A 396 -4.71 -19.56 33.35
C THR A 396 -5.60 -18.74 32.43
N ASP A 397 -6.16 -19.37 31.40
CA ASP A 397 -7.00 -18.73 30.40
C ASP A 397 -8.37 -18.37 30.97
N LYS A 398 -9.04 -17.43 30.30
CA LYS A 398 -10.34 -16.89 30.73
C LYS A 398 -11.37 -16.90 29.63
N VAL A 399 -12.61 -17.04 30.07
CA VAL A 399 -13.80 -16.74 29.27
C VAL A 399 -14.48 -15.54 29.92
N GLN A 400 -14.50 -14.43 29.21
CA GLN A 400 -15.01 -13.18 29.73
C GLN A 400 -16.34 -12.83 29.09
N LEU A 401 -17.31 -12.48 29.93
CA LEU A 401 -18.60 -11.95 29.52
C LEU A 401 -18.55 -10.43 29.66
N THR A 402 -18.77 -9.72 28.56
CA THR A 402 -18.83 -8.25 28.54
C THR A 402 -20.20 -7.78 28.05
N ASP A 403 -20.45 -6.47 28.14
CA ASP A 403 -21.59 -5.79 27.52
C ASP A 403 -22.96 -6.48 27.77
N ALA A 404 -23.65 -6.88 26.68
CA ALA A 404 -24.97 -7.50 26.76
C ALA A 404 -24.91 -8.92 27.33
N ALA A 405 -23.85 -9.68 27.03
CA ALA A 405 -23.64 -11.01 27.59
C ALA A 405 -23.44 -10.96 29.12
N ARG A 406 -22.67 -9.98 29.60
CA ARG A 406 -22.51 -9.72 31.04
C ARG A 406 -23.85 -9.43 31.70
N THR A 407 -24.62 -8.49 31.14
CA THR A 407 -25.95 -8.12 31.68
C THR A 407 -26.92 -9.31 31.67
N THR A 408 -26.82 -10.18 30.68
CA THR A 408 -27.66 -11.39 30.58
C THR A 408 -27.26 -12.45 31.60
N ALA A 409 -25.98 -12.55 31.93
CA ALA A 409 -25.45 -13.54 32.87
C ALA A 409 -25.58 -13.09 34.33
N ASP A 410 -25.20 -11.85 34.66
CA ASP A 410 -25.35 -11.21 35.97
C ASP A 410 -26.76 -10.65 36.11
N ARG A 411 -27.69 -11.53 36.48
CA ARG A 411 -29.11 -11.20 36.53
C ARG A 411 -29.46 -10.37 37.75
N ASN A 412 -28.70 -10.51 38.85
CA ASN A 412 -28.94 -9.77 40.08
C ASN A 412 -28.23 -8.39 40.09
N GLY A 413 -27.30 -8.17 39.16
CA GLY A 413 -26.59 -6.91 38.96
C GLY A 413 -25.54 -6.63 40.04
N ASP A 414 -25.07 -7.65 40.76
CA ASP A 414 -24.11 -7.51 41.86
C ASP A 414 -22.64 -7.52 41.42
N ALA A 415 -22.40 -7.59 40.09
CA ALA A 415 -21.09 -7.67 39.47
C ALA A 415 -20.30 -8.94 39.82
N SER A 416 -21.01 -10.00 40.20
CA SER A 416 -20.46 -11.34 40.36
C SER A 416 -21.38 -12.38 39.71
N LEU A 417 -20.88 -13.59 39.52
CA LEU A 417 -21.72 -14.71 39.11
C LEU A 417 -22.03 -15.55 40.34
N SER A 418 -23.31 -15.78 40.62
CA SER A 418 -23.77 -16.78 41.58
C SER A 418 -23.48 -18.18 41.03
N GLN A 419 -22.47 -18.86 41.59
CA GLN A 419 -21.97 -20.12 41.07
C GLN A 419 -22.46 -21.33 41.87
N ALA A 420 -22.71 -22.46 41.19
CA ALA A 420 -23.00 -23.74 41.82
C ALA A 420 -22.45 -24.94 41.04
N THR A 421 -22.33 -26.08 41.73
CA THR A 421 -22.09 -27.39 41.09
C THR A 421 -23.31 -28.28 41.33
N ALA A 422 -23.84 -28.91 40.28
CA ALA A 422 -25.07 -29.69 40.34
C ALA A 422 -24.96 -31.02 39.60
N ALA A 423 -25.66 -32.04 40.09
CA ALA A 423 -25.91 -33.28 39.35
C ALA A 423 -27.15 -33.12 38.44
N THR A 424 -27.46 -34.14 37.63
CA THR A 424 -28.68 -34.18 36.81
C THR A 424 -29.94 -33.90 37.64
N ASN A 425 -30.85 -33.09 37.10
CA ASN A 425 -32.06 -32.56 37.76
C ASN A 425 -31.78 -31.63 38.97
N GLY A 426 -30.53 -31.21 39.18
CA GLY A 426 -30.11 -30.36 40.31
C GLY A 426 -29.85 -28.90 39.94
N VAL A 427 -30.02 -28.50 38.68
CA VAL A 427 -29.72 -27.14 38.23
C VAL A 427 -30.84 -26.20 38.69
N SER A 428 -30.50 -25.22 39.52
CA SER A 428 -31.41 -24.17 39.99
C SER A 428 -31.22 -22.91 39.16
N MET A 429 -32.31 -22.39 38.62
CA MET A 429 -32.33 -21.15 37.82
C MET A 429 -32.07 -19.88 38.65
N THR A 430 -31.93 -20.02 39.97
CA THR A 430 -31.44 -18.94 40.84
C THR A 430 -29.96 -18.67 40.65
N ASN A 431 -29.17 -19.70 40.32
CA ASN A 431 -27.74 -19.57 40.07
C ASN A 431 -27.52 -19.05 38.65
N GLU A 432 -26.48 -18.23 38.47
CA GLU A 432 -26.17 -17.59 37.20
C GLU A 432 -25.19 -18.43 36.38
N LEU A 433 -24.33 -19.20 37.05
CA LEU A 433 -23.40 -20.13 36.43
C LEU A 433 -23.38 -21.47 37.18
N VAL A 434 -23.64 -22.57 36.47
CA VAL A 434 -23.68 -23.91 37.06
C VAL A 434 -22.74 -24.84 36.33
N SER A 435 -21.94 -25.62 37.06
CA SER A 435 -21.14 -26.71 36.51
C SER A 435 -21.81 -28.05 36.78
N LEU A 436 -22.01 -28.86 35.73
CA LEU A 436 -22.54 -30.21 35.87
C LEU A 436 -21.46 -31.15 36.41
N SER A 437 -21.76 -31.84 37.52
CA SER A 437 -20.88 -32.85 38.12
C SER A 437 -20.92 -34.19 37.37
N SER A 438 -21.98 -34.43 36.60
CA SER A 438 -22.14 -35.64 35.78
C SER A 438 -21.71 -35.36 34.34
N ALA A 439 -20.89 -36.24 33.78
CA ALA A 439 -20.41 -36.09 32.42
C ALA A 439 -21.54 -36.29 31.40
N VAL A 440 -21.50 -35.51 30.32
CA VAL A 440 -22.36 -35.70 29.14
C VAL A 440 -21.85 -36.89 28.35
N SER A 441 -22.71 -37.87 28.07
CA SER A 441 -22.33 -39.01 27.24
C SER A 441 -22.28 -38.61 25.76
N GLY A 442 -21.11 -38.63 25.13
CA GLY A 442 -20.95 -38.41 23.69
C GLY A 442 -20.65 -36.97 23.31
N SER A 443 -21.18 -36.52 22.17
CA SER A 443 -20.91 -35.16 21.67
C SER A 443 -21.69 -34.10 22.46
N LEU A 444 -21.06 -32.95 22.65
CA LEU A 444 -21.63 -31.73 23.24
C LEU A 444 -22.47 -30.93 22.22
N SER A 445 -22.29 -31.19 20.92
CA SER A 445 -23.00 -30.53 19.81
C SER A 445 -23.82 -31.51 18.98
N ASP A 446 -24.35 -32.57 19.62
CA ASP A 446 -25.19 -33.56 18.94
C ASP A 446 -26.51 -32.96 18.41
N ALA A 447 -27.23 -33.73 17.59
CA ALA A 447 -28.48 -33.26 16.99
C ALA A 447 -29.47 -32.83 18.07
N ASN A 448 -29.94 -31.57 17.95
CA ASN A 448 -30.80 -30.94 18.95
C ASN A 448 -30.18 -30.87 20.36
N LEU A 449 -28.87 -31.02 20.55
CA LEU A 449 -28.22 -30.99 21.88
C LEU A 449 -28.79 -32.03 22.86
N ALA A 450 -29.21 -33.19 22.37
CA ALA A 450 -29.96 -34.18 23.15
C ALA A 450 -29.15 -34.75 24.33
N ASN A 451 -27.85 -35.03 24.13
CA ASN A 451 -26.99 -35.55 25.19
C ASN A 451 -26.84 -34.54 26.34
N PHE A 452 -26.63 -33.26 26.03
CA PHE A 452 -26.55 -32.20 27.03
C PHE A 452 -27.85 -32.10 27.82
N ARG A 453 -29.01 -32.06 27.14
CA ARG A 453 -30.31 -31.97 27.83
C ARG A 453 -30.59 -33.16 28.73
N ASN A 454 -30.21 -34.37 28.31
CA ASN A 454 -30.34 -35.57 29.15
C ASN A 454 -29.47 -35.49 30.41
N ALA A 455 -28.25 -34.96 30.29
CA ALA A 455 -27.35 -34.77 31.43
C ALA A 455 -27.83 -33.65 32.37
N LEU A 456 -28.45 -32.61 31.82
CA LEU A 456 -29.03 -31.49 32.56
C LEU A 456 -30.29 -31.92 33.34
N GLY A 457 -31.21 -32.60 32.67
CA GLY A 457 -32.49 -33.03 33.24
C GLY A 457 -33.49 -31.88 33.37
N THR A 458 -34.29 -31.89 34.43
CA THR A 458 -35.26 -30.83 34.75
C THR A 458 -34.60 -29.68 35.52
N LEU A 459 -35.11 -28.47 35.31
CA LEU A 459 -34.70 -27.26 36.02
C LEU A 459 -35.50 -27.08 37.30
N THR A 460 -34.86 -26.55 38.33
CA THR A 460 -35.50 -26.20 39.60
C THR A 460 -35.56 -24.68 39.77
N ASN A 461 -36.55 -24.20 40.53
CA ASN A 461 -36.79 -22.77 40.75
C ASN A 461 -36.92 -21.97 39.43
N SER A 462 -37.49 -22.61 38.40
CA SER A 462 -37.66 -22.02 37.08
C SER A 462 -38.95 -21.22 36.96
N SER A 463 -38.94 -20.28 36.03
CA SER A 463 -40.09 -19.48 35.61
C SER A 463 -39.90 -19.09 34.14
N ALA A 464 -40.97 -18.65 33.47
CA ALA A 464 -40.88 -18.24 32.07
C ALA A 464 -39.88 -17.08 31.91
N GLY A 465 -38.91 -17.26 31.01
CA GLY A 465 -37.81 -16.36 30.75
C GLY A 465 -36.61 -16.51 31.69
N ALA A 466 -36.61 -17.44 32.64
CA ALA A 466 -35.47 -17.68 33.51
C ALA A 466 -34.27 -18.21 32.71
N SER A 467 -33.07 -17.74 33.00
CA SER A 467 -31.84 -18.15 32.31
C SER A 467 -30.69 -18.46 33.25
N THR A 468 -29.81 -19.37 32.83
CA THR A 468 -28.57 -19.69 33.53
C THR A 468 -27.51 -20.13 32.53
N LEU A 469 -26.23 -19.95 32.87
CA LEU A 469 -25.12 -20.52 32.12
C LEU A 469 -24.76 -21.89 32.70
N VAL A 470 -24.50 -22.86 31.83
CA VAL A 470 -24.17 -24.22 32.23
C VAL A 470 -22.85 -24.66 31.60
N LEU A 471 -21.92 -25.14 32.43
CA LEU A 471 -20.74 -25.87 32.00
C LEU A 471 -21.03 -27.37 32.03
N ALA A 472 -20.82 -28.04 30.91
CA ALA A 472 -21.00 -29.49 30.81
C ALA A 472 -19.82 -30.15 30.10
N ASN A 473 -19.26 -31.19 30.72
CA ASN A 473 -18.06 -31.86 30.23
C ASN A 473 -18.36 -33.28 29.75
N ASN A 474 -17.74 -33.74 28.66
CA ASN A 474 -17.93 -35.09 28.11
C ASN A 474 -16.72 -36.04 28.26
N GLY A 475 -15.75 -35.63 29.07
CA GLY A 475 -14.47 -36.31 29.30
C GLY A 475 -13.31 -35.77 28.45
N THR A 476 -13.59 -35.08 27.33
CA THR A 476 -12.55 -34.53 26.44
C THR A 476 -12.66 -33.02 26.24
N ALA A 477 -13.85 -32.47 26.43
CA ALA A 477 -14.17 -31.07 26.18
C ALA A 477 -15.18 -30.57 27.20
N THR A 478 -15.22 -29.26 27.43
CA THR A 478 -16.30 -28.59 28.16
C THR A 478 -17.08 -27.70 27.22
N GLY A 479 -18.40 -27.86 27.19
CA GLY A 479 -19.32 -26.94 26.51
C GLY A 479 -19.82 -25.89 27.49
N LEU A 480 -19.83 -24.64 27.06
CA LEU A 480 -20.50 -23.52 27.73
C LEU A 480 -21.83 -23.28 27.04
N TYR A 481 -22.92 -23.45 27.78
CA TYR A 481 -24.29 -23.31 27.28
C TYR A 481 -25.00 -22.16 27.96
N GLN A 482 -25.85 -21.47 27.23
CA GLN A 482 -26.93 -20.66 27.78
C GLN A 482 -28.21 -21.49 27.74
N VAL A 483 -28.86 -21.65 28.90
CA VAL A 483 -30.18 -22.28 29.02
C VAL A 483 -31.19 -21.21 29.39
N VAL A 484 -32.29 -21.15 28.64
CA VAL A 484 -33.39 -20.20 28.85
C VAL A 484 -34.68 -21.01 28.88
N ASP A 485 -35.31 -21.14 30.05
CA ASP A 485 -36.64 -21.74 30.16
C ASP A 485 -37.67 -20.72 29.65
N THR A 486 -38.05 -20.84 28.39
CA THR A 486 -38.85 -19.83 27.70
C THR A 486 -40.33 -19.89 28.12
N ASN A 487 -40.81 -21.06 28.52
CA ASN A 487 -42.22 -21.30 28.83
C ASN A 487 -42.50 -21.47 30.34
N GLY A 488 -41.46 -21.63 31.16
CA GLY A 488 -41.52 -21.77 32.61
C GLY A 488 -41.96 -23.14 33.10
N ASP A 489 -41.87 -24.19 32.28
CA ASP A 489 -42.33 -25.54 32.63
C ASP A 489 -41.27 -26.37 33.38
N GLY A 490 -40.06 -25.83 33.53
CA GLY A 490 -38.93 -26.50 34.19
C GLY A 490 -38.37 -27.70 33.42
N GLN A 491 -38.82 -27.94 32.19
CA GLN A 491 -38.18 -28.85 31.25
C GLN A 491 -37.18 -28.06 30.39
N VAL A 492 -36.39 -28.78 29.61
CA VAL A 492 -35.44 -28.17 28.68
C VAL A 492 -35.73 -28.71 27.29
N ALA A 493 -36.30 -27.88 26.43
CA ALA A 493 -36.47 -28.16 25.02
C ALA A 493 -35.18 -27.86 24.23
N ALA A 494 -35.09 -28.33 22.98
CA ALA A 494 -33.98 -27.98 22.10
C ALA A 494 -33.87 -26.46 21.92
N THR A 495 -35.01 -25.82 21.65
CA THR A 495 -35.17 -24.38 21.38
C THR A 495 -34.87 -23.48 22.57
N GLU A 496 -34.47 -24.05 23.71
CA GLU A 496 -34.20 -23.38 24.98
C GLU A 496 -32.73 -23.41 25.35
N VAL A 497 -31.89 -24.01 24.50
CA VAL A 497 -30.46 -24.15 24.73
C VAL A 497 -29.68 -23.50 23.60
N ARG A 498 -28.69 -22.68 23.93
CA ARG A 498 -27.69 -22.18 23.00
C ARG A 498 -26.32 -22.67 23.45
N LEU A 499 -25.61 -23.36 22.58
CA LEU A 499 -24.20 -23.67 22.79
C LEU A 499 -23.38 -22.43 22.42
N LEU A 500 -22.67 -21.84 23.38
CA LEU A 500 -21.86 -20.64 23.18
C LEU A 500 -20.47 -21.00 22.67
N GLY A 501 -19.85 -22.00 23.30
CA GLY A 501 -18.56 -22.50 22.85
C GLY A 501 -18.21 -23.87 23.39
N VAL A 502 -17.28 -24.53 22.70
CA VAL A 502 -16.71 -25.82 23.07
C VAL A 502 -15.21 -25.63 23.29
N TYR A 503 -14.76 -25.97 24.49
CA TYR A 503 -13.40 -25.77 24.96
C TYR A 503 -12.71 -27.11 25.13
N ASN A 504 -11.66 -27.33 24.36
CA ASN A 504 -10.77 -28.49 24.44
C ASN A 504 -9.48 -28.07 25.15
N GLY A 505 -9.04 -28.87 26.11
CA GLY A 505 -7.85 -28.61 26.92
C GLY A 505 -7.43 -29.87 27.69
N SER A 506 -6.26 -29.81 28.34
CA SER A 506 -5.80 -30.89 29.21
C SER A 506 -6.66 -31.02 30.47
N THR A 507 -7.26 -29.92 30.90
CA THR A 507 -8.17 -29.81 32.04
C THR A 507 -9.52 -29.23 31.60
N PRO A 508 -10.64 -29.76 32.12
CA PRO A 508 -11.96 -29.18 31.89
C PRO A 508 -12.04 -27.71 32.33
N LEU A 509 -12.76 -26.88 31.55
CA LEU A 509 -13.13 -25.52 31.94
C LEU A 509 -13.89 -25.54 33.29
N SER A 510 -13.49 -24.65 34.19
CA SER A 510 -13.99 -24.55 35.56
C SER A 510 -14.81 -23.27 35.77
N LEU A 511 -15.53 -23.20 36.89
CA LEU A 511 -16.31 -22.00 37.25
C LEU A 511 -15.42 -20.75 37.47
N SER A 512 -14.17 -20.92 37.86
CA SER A 512 -13.20 -19.82 38.05
C SER A 512 -12.58 -19.30 36.74
N ASP A 513 -12.84 -19.97 35.63
CA ASP A 513 -12.37 -19.52 34.31
C ASP A 513 -13.36 -18.57 33.65
N ILE A 514 -14.63 -18.60 34.08
CA ILE A 514 -15.66 -17.68 33.62
C ILE A 514 -15.68 -16.45 34.52
N ASN A 515 -15.52 -15.27 33.95
CA ASN A 515 -15.64 -14.02 34.67
C ASN A 515 -16.50 -12.99 33.93
N LEU A 516 -16.98 -12.02 34.71
CA LEU A 516 -17.50 -10.78 34.17
C LEU A 516 -16.32 -9.83 34.01
N GLY A 517 -16.35 -8.98 32.99
CA GLY A 517 -15.45 -7.82 33.01
C GLY A 517 -15.96 -6.65 32.23
#